data_AF-A0A915M3S5-F1
#
_entry.id   AF-A0A915M3S5-F1
#
_cell.length_a   1.000
_cell.length_b   1.000
_cell.length_c   1.000
_cell.angle_alpha   90.00
_cell.angle_beta   90.00
_cell.angle_gamma   90.00
#
_symmetry.space_group_name_H-M   'P 1'
#
loop_
_entity.id
_entity.type
_entity.pdbx_description
1 polymer ?
#
loop_
_entity_poly.entity_id
_entity_poly.type
_entity_poly.pdbx_seq_one_letter_code
_entity_poly.pdbx_strand_id
1 'polypeptide(L)'
;MMVIEGVPLFLIELGIGQKLRTGPVGVWNAIHPYLGGVGVSAAIVSYLVSLYYNVILTWVFYYLFKSFSFELPWINCPKLANGSNITECVQSSTPANYFWNREAINTSDSIGDFGGFTWHMTFCLVFA
;
A
#
# COMPACT_ATOMS: atom_id res chain seq x y z
N MET A 1 0.64 7.56 25.59
CA MET A 1 0.94 6.18 25.15
C MET A 1 2.37 6.02 24.63
N MET A 2 2.90 6.91 23.77
CA MET A 2 4.29 6.79 23.27
C MET A 2 5.36 6.58 24.35
N VAL A 3 5.40 7.42 25.40
CA VAL A 3 6.43 7.33 26.46
C VAL A 3 6.22 6.13 27.40
N ILE A 4 4.97 5.71 27.62
CA ILE A 4 4.61 4.69 28.61
C ILE A 4 4.62 3.27 28.01
N GLU A 5 4.32 3.14 26.72
CA GLU A 5 4.17 1.86 26.03
C GLU A 5 5.17 1.72 24.88
N GLY A 6 5.23 2.70 23.98
CA GLY A 6 6.09 2.65 22.80
C GLY A 6 7.59 2.60 23.15
N VAL A 7 8.07 3.55 23.96
CA VAL A 7 9.50 3.61 24.34
C VAL A 7 9.93 2.36 25.10
N PRO A 8 9.21 1.88 26.13
CA PRO A 8 9.60 0.65 26.82
C PRO A 8 9.60 -0.59 25.92
N LEU A 9 8.58 -0.79 25.08
CA LEU A 9 8.50 -1.95 24.17
C LEU A 9 9.66 -1.94 23.16
N PHE A 10 9.93 -0.79 22.54
CA PHE A 10 11.02 -0.64 21.59
C PHE A 10 12.39 -0.92 22.21
N LEU A 11 12.64 -0.43 23.42
CA LEU A 11 13.90 -0.67 24.13
C LEU A 11 14.08 -2.15 24.53
N ILE A 12 13.00 -2.81 24.96
CA ILE A 12 13.03 -4.25 25.29
C ILE A 12 13.33 -5.07 24.04
N GLU A 13 12.66 -4.78 22.92
CA GLU A 13 12.86 -5.51 21.66
C GLU A 13 14.30 -5.35 21.13
N LEU A 14 14.82 -4.12 21.12
CA LEU A 14 16.21 -3.85 20.76
C LEU A 14 17.20 -4.56 21.69
N GLY A 15 16.99 -4.48 23.01
CA GLY A 15 17.87 -5.08 24.00
C GLY A 15 17.94 -6.60 23.89
N ILE A 16 16.78 -7.27 23.73
CA ILE A 16 16.70 -8.72 23.55
C ILE A 16 17.34 -9.11 22.21
N GLY A 17 17.05 -8.39 21.12
CA GLY A 17 17.63 -8.63 19.81
C GLY A 17 19.17 -8.55 19.82
N GLN A 18 19.73 -7.52 20.46
CA GLN A 18 21.17 -7.36 20.60
C GLN A 18 21.83 -8.47 21.45
N LYS A 19 21.14 -8.93 22.50
CA LYS A 19 21.65 -9.97 23.41
C LYS A 19 21.64 -11.37 22.78
N LEU A 20 20.54 -11.74 22.13
CA LEU A 20 20.34 -13.09 21.59
C LEU A 20 20.84 -13.23 20.14
N ARG A 21 20.95 -12.13 19.38
CA ARG A 21 21.46 -12.08 18.00
C ARG A 21 20.78 -13.09 17.05
N THR A 22 19.49 -13.34 17.29
CA THR A 22 18.65 -14.24 16.48
C THR A 22 17.41 -13.50 16.01
N GLY A 23 16.76 -14.05 14.98
CA GLY A 23 15.47 -13.54 14.51
C GLY A 23 14.35 -13.77 15.54
N PRO A 24 13.15 -13.18 15.33
CA PRO A 24 12.06 -13.19 16.30
C PRO A 24 11.63 -14.61 16.72
N VAL A 25 11.56 -15.57 15.79
CA VAL A 25 11.27 -16.98 16.13
C VAL A 25 12.33 -17.58 17.05
N GLY A 26 13.60 -17.30 16.79
CA GLY A 26 14.72 -17.77 17.61
C GLY A 26 14.75 -17.14 19.00
N VAL A 27 14.45 -15.84 19.09
CA VAL A 27 14.34 -15.10 20.35
C VAL A 27 13.29 -15.72 21.26
N TRP A 28 12.06 -15.90 20.76
CA TRP A 28 10.96 -16.43 21.59
C TRP A 28 11.19 -17.90 21.98
N ASN A 29 11.76 -18.70 21.09
CA ASN A 29 12.11 -20.10 21.39
C ASN A 29 13.24 -20.20 22.43
N ALA A 30 14.19 -19.26 22.43
CA ALA A 30 15.28 -19.21 23.43
C ALA A 30 14.80 -18.78 24.82
N ILE A 31 13.75 -17.95 24.91
CA ILE A 31 13.12 -17.58 26.18
C ILE A 31 12.33 -18.78 26.73
N HIS A 32 11.46 -19.37 25.91
CA HIS A 32 10.71 -20.56 26.28
C HIS A 32 10.19 -21.29 25.03
N PRO A 33 10.35 -22.62 24.92
CA PRO A 33 10.02 -23.35 23.69
C PRO A 33 8.55 -23.28 23.29
N TYR A 34 7.64 -23.08 24.24
CA TYR A 34 6.21 -22.90 23.95
C TYR A 34 5.85 -21.51 23.39
N LEU A 35 6.75 -20.52 23.46
CA LEU A 35 6.53 -19.17 22.96
C LEU A 35 6.96 -18.97 21.50
N GLY A 36 7.54 -19.98 20.85
CA GLY A 36 7.99 -19.89 19.46
C GLY A 36 6.90 -19.43 18.48
N GLY A 37 5.62 -19.70 18.78
CA GLY A 37 4.48 -19.24 18.00
C GLY A 37 4.36 -17.73 17.88
N VAL A 38 4.86 -16.96 18.86
CA VAL A 38 4.86 -15.48 18.82
C VAL A 38 5.77 -14.94 17.72
N GLY A 39 6.92 -15.59 17.51
CA GLY A 39 7.81 -15.20 16.41
C GLY A 39 7.23 -15.56 15.05
N VAL A 40 6.51 -16.68 14.95
CA VAL A 40 5.85 -17.09 13.72
C VAL A 40 4.68 -16.16 13.38
N SER A 41 3.86 -15.78 14.36
CA SER A 41 2.78 -14.83 14.15
C SER A 41 3.30 -13.45 13.73
N ALA A 42 4.40 -12.98 14.33
CA ALA A 42 5.06 -11.74 13.89
C ALA A 42 5.51 -11.81 12.42
N ALA A 43 6.04 -12.95 11.97
CA ALA A 43 6.41 -13.15 10.57
C ALA A 43 5.19 -13.15 9.63
N ILE A 44 4.09 -13.81 10.02
CA ILE A 44 2.84 -13.83 9.25
C ILE A 44 2.25 -12.43 9.12
N VAL A 45 2.19 -11.68 10.22
CA VAL A 45 1.69 -10.30 10.22
C VAL A 45 2.57 -9.42 9.34
N SER A 46 3.90 -9.53 9.47
CA SER A 46 4.83 -8.78 8.61
C SER A 46 4.62 -9.11 7.13
N TYR A 47 4.41 -10.38 6.77
CA TYR A 47 4.11 -10.79 5.40
C TYR A 47 2.79 -10.20 4.89
N LEU A 48 1.71 -10.29 5.67
CA LEU A 48 0.41 -9.71 5.29
C LEU A 48 0.48 -8.19 5.11
N VAL A 49 1.22 -7.51 6.00
CA VAL A 49 1.46 -6.06 5.87
C VAL A 49 2.22 -5.76 4.59
N SER A 50 3.30 -6.48 4.32
CA SER A 50 4.07 -6.30 3.08
C SER A 50 3.22 -6.48 1.82
N LEU A 51 2.26 -7.41 1.79
CA LEU A 51 1.40 -7.61 0.62
C LEU A 51 0.61 -6.35 0.22
N TYR A 52 -0.13 -5.75 1.14
CA TYR A 52 -0.93 -4.56 0.80
C TYR A 52 -0.10 -3.28 0.75
N TYR A 53 0.98 -3.19 1.53
CA TYR A 53 1.80 -1.98 1.57
C TYR A 53 2.57 -1.78 0.26
N ASN A 54 3.01 -2.86 -0.41
CA ASN A 54 3.62 -2.78 -1.73
C ASN A 54 2.63 -2.28 -2.80
N VAL A 55 1.33 -2.56 -2.66
CA VAL A 55 0.29 -1.99 -3.53
C VAL A 55 0.19 -0.48 -3.35
N ILE A 56 0.29 0.02 -2.11
CA ILE A 56 0.31 1.46 -1.84
C ILE A 56 1.55 2.11 -2.44
N LEU A 57 2.73 1.49 -2.30
CA LEU A 57 3.97 1.98 -2.92
C LEU A 57 3.85 2.04 -4.44
N THR A 58 3.21 1.05 -5.06
CA THR A 58 2.91 1.03 -6.50
C THR A 58 2.11 2.27 -6.91
N TRP A 59 1.09 2.64 -6.14
CA TRP A 59 0.31 3.85 -6.41
C TRP A 59 1.19 5.09 -6.33
N VAL A 60 2.03 5.21 -5.31
CA VAL A 60 2.96 6.35 -5.17
C VAL A 60 3.92 6.44 -6.36
N PHE A 61 4.51 5.31 -6.78
CA PHE A 61 5.38 5.27 -7.97
C PHE A 61 4.64 5.65 -9.24
N TYR A 62 3.42 5.16 -9.44
CA TYR A 62 2.59 5.53 -10.60
C TYR A 62 2.34 7.04 -10.65
N TYR A 63 1.95 7.64 -9.53
CA TYR A 63 1.75 9.10 -9.43
C TYR A 63 3.04 9.88 -9.62
N LEU A 64 4.17 9.37 -9.12
CA LEU A 64 5.49 9.98 -9.32
C LEU A 64 5.83 10.08 -10.81
N PHE A 65 5.68 9.00 -11.57
CA PHE A 65 5.95 9.01 -13.01
C PHE A 65 5.00 9.94 -13.77
N LYS A 66 3.70 9.97 -13.40
CA LYS A 66 2.71 10.86 -14.03
C LYS A 66 2.96 12.33 -13.71
N SER A 67 3.69 12.63 -12.63
CA SER A 67 4.04 14.00 -12.22
C SER A 67 5.13 14.64 -13.08
N PHE A 68 5.85 13.88 -13.91
CA PHE A 68 6.84 14.44 -14.85
C PHE A 68 6.23 15.02 -16.14
N SER A 69 4.92 15.28 -16.15
CA SER A 69 4.21 15.90 -17.28
C SER A 69 4.08 17.41 -17.07
N PHE A 70 4.07 18.20 -18.17
CA PHE A 70 3.90 19.66 -18.10
C PHE A 70 2.56 20.09 -17.51
N GLU A 71 1.48 19.42 -17.92
CA GLU A 71 0.16 19.50 -17.26
C GLU A 71 -0.13 18.19 -16.53
N LEU A 72 -0.61 18.30 -15.28
CA LEU A 72 -0.92 17.13 -14.47
C LEU A 72 -2.20 16.48 -14.97
N PRO A 73 -2.25 15.14 -15.13
CA PRO A 73 -3.39 14.49 -15.76
C PRO A 73 -4.68 14.52 -14.92
N TRP A 74 -4.60 14.89 -13.64
CA TRP A 74 -5.74 15.05 -12.73
C TRP A 74 -6.18 16.50 -12.51
N ILE A 75 -5.67 17.46 -13.31
CA ILE A 75 -6.02 18.88 -13.15
C ILE A 75 -7.37 19.22 -13.81
N ASN A 76 -7.66 18.64 -14.97
CA ASN A 76 -8.84 18.93 -15.77
C ASN A 76 -9.57 17.63 -16.13
N CYS A 77 -10.89 17.71 -16.31
CA CYS A 77 -11.65 16.57 -16.83
C CYS A 77 -11.30 16.31 -18.30
N PRO A 78 -11.14 15.04 -18.71
CA PRO A 78 -10.96 14.71 -20.12
C PRO A 78 -12.20 15.09 -20.94
N LYS A 79 -11.96 15.49 -22.19
CA LYS A 79 -13.00 15.87 -23.16
C LYS A 79 -13.20 14.74 -24.17
N LEU A 80 -14.44 14.54 -24.59
CA LEU A 80 -14.80 13.64 -25.68
C LEU A 80 -14.36 14.23 -27.03
N ALA A 81 -14.36 13.39 -28.08
CA ALA A 81 -14.05 13.83 -29.46
C ALA A 81 -14.96 14.97 -29.96
N ASN A 82 -16.18 15.07 -29.41
CA ASN A 82 -17.14 16.15 -29.70
C ASN A 82 -16.90 17.43 -28.87
N GLY A 83 -15.83 17.50 -28.08
CA GLY A 83 -15.45 18.64 -27.25
C GLY A 83 -16.20 18.77 -25.91
N SER A 84 -17.20 17.93 -25.65
CA SER A 84 -17.93 17.89 -24.37
C SER A 84 -17.13 17.19 -23.27
N ASN A 85 -17.24 17.66 -22.03
CA ASN A 85 -16.64 16.95 -20.89
C ASN A 85 -17.32 15.60 -20.65
N ILE A 86 -16.56 14.61 -20.17
CA ILE A 86 -17.13 13.33 -19.74
C ILE A 86 -18.10 13.58 -18.56
N THR A 87 -19.35 13.14 -18.72
CA THR A 87 -20.42 13.34 -17.73
C THR A 87 -20.05 12.77 -16.37
N GLU A 88 -19.42 11.59 -16.34
CA GLU A 88 -18.93 10.96 -15.12
C GLU A 88 -17.87 11.79 -14.39
N CYS A 89 -16.96 12.47 -15.11
CA CYS A 89 -15.95 13.32 -14.48
C CYS A 89 -16.57 14.61 -13.91
N VAL A 90 -17.58 15.17 -14.59
CA VAL A 90 -18.32 16.34 -14.11
C VAL A 90 -19.21 16.00 -12.91
N GLN A 91 -19.75 14.78 -12.89
CA GLN A 91 -20.55 14.27 -11.77
C GLN A 91 -19.67 13.85 -10.58
N SER A 92 -18.41 13.51 -10.83
CA SER A 92 -17.41 13.27 -9.78
C SER A 92 -17.09 14.57 -9.05
N SER A 93 -16.90 14.51 -7.73
CA SER A 93 -16.66 15.72 -6.91
C SER A 93 -15.43 16.51 -7.34
N THR A 94 -14.39 15.85 -7.89
CA THR A 94 -13.18 16.49 -8.43
C THR A 94 -12.60 15.70 -9.61
N PRO A 95 -11.85 16.35 -10.53
CA PRO A 95 -11.14 15.66 -11.61
C PRO A 95 -10.11 14.64 -11.08
N ALA A 96 -9.53 14.87 -9.90
CA ALA A 96 -8.61 13.93 -9.26
C ALA A 96 -9.30 12.64 -8.77
N ASN A 97 -10.54 12.74 -8.27
CA ASN A 97 -11.33 11.56 -7.91
C ASN A 97 -11.69 10.73 -9.15
N TYR A 98 -12.00 11.40 -10.27
CA TYR A 98 -12.22 10.72 -11.54
C TYR A 98 -10.94 10.00 -12.01
N PHE A 99 -9.80 10.70 -12.00
CA PHE A 99 -8.50 10.12 -12.38
C PHE A 99 -8.15 8.90 -11.53
N TRP A 100 -8.33 8.98 -10.21
CA TRP A 100 -8.09 7.84 -9.32
C TRP A 100 -8.98 6.65 -9.71
N ASN A 101 -10.30 6.83 -9.70
CA ASN A 101 -11.23 5.72 -9.87
C ASN A 101 -11.28 5.13 -11.27
N ARG A 102 -11.05 5.91 -12.33
CA ARG A 102 -11.17 5.42 -13.72
C ARG A 102 -9.85 5.19 -14.42
N GLU A 103 -8.87 6.08 -14.25
CA GLU A 103 -7.59 5.98 -14.97
C GLU A 103 -6.54 5.21 -14.15
N ALA A 104 -6.42 5.48 -12.85
CA ALA A 104 -5.39 4.88 -12.03
C ALA A 104 -5.76 3.45 -11.63
N ILE A 105 -6.84 3.25 -10.86
CA ILE A 105 -7.19 1.92 -10.33
C ILE A 105 -8.27 1.18 -11.12
N ASN A 106 -9.03 1.88 -11.97
CA ASN A 106 -10.16 1.33 -12.74
C ASN A 106 -11.14 0.52 -11.86
N THR A 107 -11.75 1.20 -10.88
CA THR A 107 -12.69 0.67 -9.90
C THR A 107 -13.91 0.03 -10.55
N SER A 108 -14.26 -1.19 -10.10
CA SER A 108 -15.53 -1.86 -10.42
C SER A 108 -16.66 -1.37 -9.52
N ASP A 109 -17.90 -1.59 -9.94
CA ASP A 109 -19.09 -1.12 -9.21
C ASP A 109 -19.39 -1.94 -7.94
N SER A 110 -18.82 -3.15 -7.82
CA SER A 110 -19.05 -4.07 -6.70
C SER A 110 -17.80 -4.87 -6.35
N ILE A 111 -17.62 -5.17 -5.05
CA ILE A 111 -16.49 -5.94 -4.53
C ILE A 111 -16.43 -7.38 -5.07
N GLY A 112 -17.57 -7.91 -5.53
CA GLY A 112 -17.65 -9.25 -6.11
C GLY A 112 -17.21 -9.31 -7.58
N ASP A 113 -17.09 -8.15 -8.24
CA ASP A 113 -16.59 -8.06 -9.60
C ASP A 113 -15.14 -7.59 -9.55
N PHE A 114 -14.22 -8.55 -9.64
CA PHE A 114 -12.80 -8.27 -9.53
C PHE A 114 -12.23 -7.53 -10.75
N GLY A 115 -13.00 -7.42 -11.85
CA GLY A 115 -12.46 -6.93 -13.10
C GLY A 115 -11.22 -7.72 -13.54
N GLY A 116 -10.54 -7.27 -14.57
CA GLY A 116 -9.23 -7.83 -14.95
C GLY A 116 -8.08 -7.19 -14.17
N PHE A 117 -6.86 -7.67 -14.43
CA PHE A 117 -5.65 -6.97 -13.97
C PHE A 117 -5.47 -5.63 -14.70
N THR A 118 -5.22 -4.55 -13.95
CA THR A 118 -4.84 -3.24 -14.49
C THR A 118 -3.37 -3.25 -14.87
N TRP A 119 -3.07 -3.46 -16.14
CA TRP A 119 -1.72 -3.71 -16.64
C TRP A 119 -0.68 -2.66 -16.21
N HIS A 120 -1.01 -1.37 -16.26
CA HIS A 120 -0.08 -0.32 -15.85
C HIS A 120 0.28 -0.39 -14.36
N MET A 121 -0.68 -0.71 -13.49
CA MET A 121 -0.41 -0.91 -12.07
C MET A 121 0.36 -2.21 -11.82
N THR A 122 0.06 -3.28 -12.56
CA THR A 122 0.81 -4.54 -12.47
C THR A 122 2.28 -4.34 -12.88
N PHE A 123 2.54 -3.60 -13.95
CA PHE A 123 3.92 -3.28 -14.34
C PHE A 123 4.62 -2.41 -13.30
N CYS A 124 3.94 -1.41 -12.73
CA CYS A 124 4.52 -0.61 -11.64
C CYS A 124 4.83 -1.47 -10.40
N LEU A 125 4.01 -2.47 -10.07
CA LEU A 125 4.25 -3.38 -8.94
C LEU A 125 5.45 -4.29 -9.18
N VAL A 126 5.69 -4.74 -10.42
CA VAL A 126 6.86 -5.56 -10.77
C VAL A 126 8.17 -4.76 -10.70
N PHE A 127 8.09 -3.46 -10.97
CA PHE A 127 9.24 -2.54 -10.91
C PHE A 127 9.54 -2.00 -9.50
N ALA A 128 8.56 -2.02 -8.59
CA ALA A 128 8.67 -1.54 -7.21
C ALA A 128 9.34 -2.57 -6.29
#